data_AF-A0ABF7RPR4-F1
#
_entry.id   AF-A0ABF7RPR4-F1
#
_cell.length_a   1.000
_cell.length_b   1.000
_cell.length_c   1.000
_cell.angle_alpha   90.00
_cell.angle_beta   90.00
_cell.angle_gamma   90.00
#
_symmetry.space_group_name_H-M   'P 1'
#
loop_
_entity.id
_entity.type
_entity.pdbx_description
1 polymer ?
#
loop_
_entity_poly.entity_id
_entity_poly.type
_entity_poly.pdbx_seq_one_letter_code
_entity_poly.pdbx_strand_id
1 'polypeptide(L)'
;MGRQDYRKKITFWLRFSGWLCLLPASIWLRLYQLIGQGALAYTILGELIFTLLFAAYILTTAESERWLKPTNLFILLVITILFGSFIILIPLCFAYNDCRKLNDER
;
A
#
# COMPACT_ATOMS: atom_id res chain seq x y z
N MET A 1 0.57 -17.88 19.00
CA MET A 1 -0.40 -17.66 17.90
C MET A 1 0.01 -18.56 16.73
N GLY A 2 -0.92 -19.17 16.00
CA GLY A 2 -0.55 -20.07 14.91
C GLY A 2 0.02 -19.29 13.71
N ARG A 3 0.94 -19.90 12.94
CA ARG A 3 1.47 -19.32 11.69
C ARG A 3 0.37 -18.84 10.72
N GLN A 4 -0.76 -19.54 10.69
CA GLN A 4 -1.91 -19.18 9.87
C GLN A 4 -2.62 -17.90 10.35
N ASP A 5 -2.61 -17.61 11.64
CA ASP A 5 -3.23 -16.40 12.20
C ASP A 5 -2.45 -15.14 11.81
N TYR A 6 -1.11 -15.23 11.85
CA TYR A 6 -0.24 -14.15 11.37
C TYR A 6 -0.37 -13.93 9.86
N ARG A 7 -0.46 -14.99 9.05
CA ARG A 7 -0.69 -14.86 7.61
C ARG A 7 -2.01 -14.11 7.33
N LYS A 8 -3.10 -14.46 8.04
CA LYS A 8 -4.39 -13.77 7.92
C LYS A 8 -4.29 -12.30 8.35
N LYS A 9 -3.57 -11.99 9.43
CA LYS A 9 -3.32 -10.60 9.87
C LYS A 9 -2.55 -9.79 8.84
N ILE A 10 -1.46 -10.34 8.31
CA ILE A 10 -0.63 -9.67 7.28
C ILE A 10 -1.48 -9.38 6.04
N THR A 11 -2.22 -10.37 5.53
CA THR A 11 -3.13 -10.18 4.38
C THR A 11 -4.23 -9.17 4.68
N PHE A 12 -4.79 -9.15 5.88
CA PHE A 12 -5.77 -8.14 6.28
C PHE A 12 -5.18 -6.73 6.22
N TRP A 13 -4.00 -6.52 6.80
CA TRP A 13 -3.32 -5.21 6.78
C TRP A 13 -2.92 -4.77 5.37
N LEU A 14 -2.47 -5.69 4.52
CA LEU A 14 -2.17 -5.44 3.11
C LEU A 14 -3.43 -5.06 2.32
N ARG A 15 -4.54 -5.76 2.52
CA ARG A 15 -5.81 -5.36 1.89
C ARG A 15 -6.24 -4.00 2.38
N PHE A 16 -6.20 -3.77 3.69
CA PHE A 16 -6.58 -2.51 4.30
C PHE A 16 -5.74 -1.33 3.78
N SER A 17 -4.43 -1.52 3.61
CA SER A 17 -3.56 -0.49 3.01
C SER A 17 -3.87 -0.25 1.53
N GLY A 18 -4.16 -1.30 0.76
CA GLY A 18 -4.60 -1.19 -0.62
C GLY A 18 -5.91 -0.41 -0.77
N TRP A 19 -6.90 -0.66 0.10
CA TRP A 19 -8.14 0.12 0.14
C TRP A 19 -7.88 1.57 0.56
N LEU A 20 -6.96 1.81 1.49
CA LEU A 20 -6.58 3.15 1.91
C LEU A 20 -5.90 3.97 0.82
N CYS A 21 -5.28 3.34 -0.20
CA CYS A 21 -4.79 4.05 -1.39
C CYS A 21 -5.91 4.72 -2.21
N LEU A 22 -7.18 4.32 -2.05
CA LEU A 22 -8.29 4.97 -2.73
C LEU A 22 -8.57 6.37 -2.18
N LEU A 23 -8.26 6.64 -0.91
CA LEU A 23 -8.40 7.98 -0.32
C LEU A 23 -7.49 9.00 -1.01
N PRO A 24 -6.15 8.84 -1.08
CA PRO A 24 -5.31 9.75 -1.83
C PRO A 24 -5.65 9.76 -3.32
N ALA A 25 -6.03 8.63 -3.93
CA ALA A 25 -6.51 8.63 -5.31
C ALA A 25 -7.75 9.53 -5.51
N SER A 26 -8.70 9.53 -4.57
CA SER A 26 -9.88 10.41 -4.62
C SER A 26 -9.52 11.89 -4.43
N ILE A 27 -8.51 12.19 -3.60
CA ILE A 27 -7.97 13.54 -3.42
C ILE A 27 -7.32 14.02 -4.71
N TRP A 28 -6.48 13.18 -5.33
CA TRP A 28 -5.86 13.47 -6.62
C TRP A 28 -6.90 13.70 -7.72
N LEU A 29 -7.96 12.88 -7.76
CA LEU A 29 -9.05 13.04 -8.73
C LEU A 29 -9.76 14.38 -8.53
N ARG A 30 -10.03 14.76 -7.28
CA ARG A 30 -10.67 16.03 -6.95
C ARG A 30 -9.77 17.22 -7.29
N LEU A 31 -8.47 17.12 -7.03
CA LEU A 31 -7.49 18.14 -7.43
C LEU A 31 -7.41 18.28 -8.95
N TYR A 32 -7.43 17.16 -9.69
CA TYR A 32 -7.47 17.16 -11.14
C TYR A 32 -8.70 17.90 -11.68
N GLN A 33 -9.88 17.64 -11.10
CA GLN A 33 -11.12 18.34 -11.47
C GLN A 33 -11.09 19.84 -11.16
N LEU A 34 -10.41 20.26 -10.08
CA LEU A 34 -10.33 21.66 -9.66
C LEU A 34 -9.30 22.48 -10.44
N ILE A 35 -8.17 21.88 -10.83
CA ILE A 35 -7.04 22.59 -11.45
C ILE A 35 -7.27 22.83 -12.95
N GLY A 36 -8.06 21.99 -13.64
CA GLY A 36 -8.36 22.15 -15.06
C GLY A 36 -7.14 21.98 -15.98
N GLN A 37 -7.35 22.15 -17.30
CA GLN A 37 -6.34 21.85 -18.34
C GLN A 37 -5.08 22.72 -18.21
N GLY A 38 -3.97 22.08 -17.86
CA GLY A 38 -2.63 22.68 -17.78
C GLY A 38 -1.55 21.61 -17.57
N ALA A 39 -0.28 21.98 -17.62
CA ALA A 39 0.84 21.05 -17.43
C ALA A 39 0.79 20.29 -16.08
N LEU A 40 0.25 20.93 -15.04
CA LEU A 40 0.04 20.34 -13.71
C LEU A 40 -1.06 19.27 -13.70
N ALA A 41 -2.01 19.30 -14.64
CA ALA A 41 -3.06 18.30 -14.73
C ALA A 41 -2.50 16.95 -15.21
N TYR A 42 -1.50 16.96 -16.09
CA TYR A 42 -0.85 15.75 -16.58
C TYR A 42 -0.01 15.07 -15.49
N THR A 43 0.68 15.84 -14.64
CA THR A 43 1.45 15.28 -13.51
C THR A 43 0.53 14.68 -12.45
N ILE A 44 -0.59 15.35 -12.12
CA ILE A 44 -1.61 14.83 -11.20
C ILE A 44 -2.25 13.55 -11.74
N LEU A 45 -2.54 13.51 -13.05
CA LEU A 45 -3.13 12.33 -13.68
C LEU A 45 -2.13 11.16 -13.69
N GLY A 46 -0.83 11.44 -13.86
CA GLY A 46 0.23 10.44 -13.71
C GLY A 46 0.28 9.85 -12.29
N GLU A 47 0.31 10.69 -11.26
CA GLU A 47 0.27 10.27 -9.84
C GLU A 47 -1.00 9.48 -9.50
N LEU A 48 -2.14 9.89 -10.05
CA LEU A 48 -3.42 9.20 -9.88
C LEU A 48 -3.39 7.79 -10.48
N ILE A 49 -2.90 7.64 -11.72
CA ILE A 49 -2.77 6.34 -12.37
C ILE A 49 -1.79 5.46 -11.59
N PHE A 50 -0.64 6.02 -11.19
CA PHE A 50 0.35 5.29 -10.39
C PHE A 50 -0.27 4.78 -9.08
N THR A 51 -0.99 5.63 -8.35
CA THR A 51 -1.65 5.28 -7.08
C THR A 51 -2.69 4.16 -7.28
N LEU A 52 -3.47 4.22 -8.37
CA LEU A 52 -4.45 3.18 -8.70
C LEU A 52 -3.79 1.84 -9.04
N LEU A 53 -2.74 1.85 -9.87
CA LEU A 53 -1.98 0.65 -10.20
C LEU A 53 -1.31 0.06 -8.96
N PHE A 54 -0.75 0.91 -8.09
CA PHE A 54 -0.15 0.49 -6.84
C PHE A 54 -1.17 -0.14 -5.89
N ALA A 55 -2.36 0.46 -5.75
CA ALA A 55 -3.46 -0.11 -4.99
C ALA A 55 -3.88 -1.47 -5.55
N ALA A 56 -4.13 -1.56 -6.86
CA ALA A 56 -4.52 -2.80 -7.52
C ALA A 56 -3.45 -3.88 -7.35
N TYR A 57 -2.16 -3.52 -7.48
CA TYR A 57 -1.04 -4.43 -7.24
C TYR A 57 -1.03 -4.96 -5.81
N ILE A 58 -1.19 -4.11 -4.80
CA ILE A 58 -1.25 -4.54 -3.38
C ILE A 58 -2.45 -5.48 -3.16
N LEU A 59 -3.65 -5.10 -3.64
CA LEU A 59 -4.86 -5.90 -3.45
C LEU A 59 -4.76 -7.27 -4.12
N THR A 60 -4.30 -7.31 -5.37
CA THR A 60 -4.18 -8.56 -6.16
C THR A 60 -3.10 -9.47 -5.61
N THR A 61 -2.03 -8.92 -5.07
CA THR A 61 -0.93 -9.71 -4.51
C THR A 61 -1.07 -10.00 -3.02
N ALA A 62 -2.11 -9.52 -2.33
CA ALA A 62 -2.23 -9.58 -0.87
C ALA A 62 -2.20 -11.00 -0.27
N GLU A 63 -2.56 -12.04 -1.03
CA GLU A 63 -2.50 -13.45 -0.61
C GLU A 63 -1.20 -14.16 -0.98
N SER A 64 -0.30 -13.48 -1.71
CA SER A 64 0.95 -14.06 -2.18
C SER A 64 1.95 -14.29 -1.05
N GLU A 65 2.67 -15.41 -1.12
CA GLU A 65 3.75 -15.76 -0.18
C GLU A 65 4.90 -14.75 -0.15
N ARG A 66 5.00 -13.90 -1.17
CA ARG A 66 6.03 -12.85 -1.24
C ARG A 66 6.00 -11.91 -0.02
N TRP A 67 4.83 -11.70 0.58
CA TRP A 67 4.63 -10.79 1.72
C TRP A 67 5.01 -11.42 3.06
N LEU A 68 5.30 -12.72 3.10
CA LEU A 68 5.85 -13.38 4.29
C LEU A 68 7.36 -13.13 4.44
N LYS A 69 8.00 -12.54 3.42
CA LYS A 69 9.40 -12.13 3.47
C LYS A 69 9.49 -10.66 3.93
N PRO A 70 10.21 -10.37 5.02
CA PRO A 70 10.27 -9.02 5.58
C PRO A 70 10.91 -8.04 4.62
N THR A 71 11.89 -8.48 3.80
CA THR A 71 12.55 -7.66 2.78
C THR A 71 11.56 -7.09 1.76
N ASN A 72 10.62 -7.90 1.26
CA ASN A 72 9.65 -7.46 0.26
C ASN A 72 8.65 -6.46 0.84
N LEU A 73 8.25 -6.69 2.09
CA LEU A 73 7.30 -5.83 2.79
C LEU A 73 7.98 -4.50 3.19
N PHE A 74 9.26 -4.53 3.52
CA PHE A 74 10.09 -3.33 3.72
C PHE A 74 10.22 -2.50 2.43
N ILE A 75 10.49 -3.14 1.28
CA ILE A 75 10.52 -2.46 -0.02
C ILE A 75 9.17 -1.77 -0.31
N LEU A 76 8.05 -2.45 -0.06
CA LEU A 76 6.72 -1.86 -0.22
C LEU A 76 6.52 -0.65 0.71
N LEU A 77 7.04 -0.73 1.93
CA LEU A 77 7.01 0.35 2.91
C LEU A 77 7.78 1.58 2.39
N VAL A 78 8.99 1.37 1.88
CA VAL A 78 9.81 2.45 1.28
C VAL A 78 9.11 3.08 0.07
N ILE A 79 8.54 2.28 -0.83
CA ILE A 79 7.77 2.80 -1.98
C ILE A 79 6.57 3.63 -1.51
N THR A 80 5.88 3.17 -0.47
CA THR A 80 4.75 3.90 0.12
C THR A 80 5.18 5.19 0.82
N ILE A 81 6.41 5.29 1.33
CA ILE A 81 6.94 6.55 1.88
C ILE A 81 7.26 7.55 0.77
N LEU A 82 7.82 7.07 -0.34
CA LEU A 82 8.26 7.94 -1.45
C LEU A 82 7.09 8.46 -2.29
N PHE A 83 6.09 7.61 -2.54
CA PHE A 83 4.98 7.91 -3.46
C PHE A 83 3.59 7.81 -2.81
N GLY A 84 3.52 7.19 -1.63
CA GLY A 84 2.26 6.99 -0.92
C GLY A 84 1.99 8.08 0.12
N SER A 85 0.78 8.04 0.66
CA SER A 85 0.33 8.93 1.73
C SER A 85 0.70 8.35 3.10
N PHE A 86 1.00 9.22 4.09
CA PHE A 86 1.26 8.84 5.48
C PHE A 86 0.17 7.94 6.09
N ILE A 87 -1.07 8.06 5.60
CA ILE A 87 -2.21 7.26 6.04
C ILE A 87 -2.03 5.77 5.72
N ILE A 88 -1.40 5.44 4.59
CA ILE A 88 -1.15 4.07 4.13
C ILE A 88 0.05 3.45 4.88
N LEU A 89 0.93 4.30 5.42
CA LEU A 89 2.12 3.88 6.15
C LEU A 89 1.79 3.08 7.41
N ILE A 90 0.78 3.55 8.17
CA ILE A 90 0.38 2.96 9.45
C ILE A 90 0.04 1.47 9.31
N PRO A 91 -0.93 1.05 8.46
CA PRO A 91 -1.27 -0.36 8.30
C PRO A 91 -0.12 -1.19 7.71
N LEU A 92 0.73 -0.60 6.87
CA LEU A 92 1.92 -1.29 6.34
C LEU A 92 2.96 -1.57 7.42
N CYS A 93 3.17 -0.63 8.35
CA CYS A 93 4.03 -0.84 9.52
C CYS A 93 3.54 -1.99 10.40
N PHE A 94 2.22 -2.10 10.60
CA PHE A 94 1.64 -3.24 11.31
C PHE A 94 1.88 -4.56 10.56
N ALA A 95 1.64 -4.58 9.24
CA ALA A 95 1.95 -5.76 8.41
C ALA A 95 3.43 -6.16 8.49
N TYR A 96 4.35 -5.19 8.49
CA TYR A 96 5.79 -5.43 8.63
C TYR A 96 6.16 -5.99 10.00
N ASN A 97 5.62 -5.42 11.07
CA ASN A 97 5.90 -5.88 12.42
C ASN A 97 5.38 -7.31 12.64
N ASP A 98 4.19 -7.63 12.14
CA ASP A 98 3.63 -8.99 12.18
C ASP A 98 4.47 -9.97 11.34
N CYS A 99 4.96 -9.55 10.17
CA CYS A 99 5.85 -10.35 9.32
C CYS A 99 7.23 -10.58 9.95
N ARG A 100 7.76 -9.59 10.67
CA ARG A 100 9.03 -9.71 11.40
C ARG A 100 8.90 -10.69 12.56
N LYS A 101 7.84 -10.57 13.37
CA LYS A 101 7.56 -11.50 14.48
C LYS A 101 7.42 -12.95 14.00
N LEU A 102 6.75 -13.17 12.86
CA LEU A 102 6.60 -14.51 12.28
C LEU A 102 7.93 -15.13 11.80
N ASN A 103 8.93 -14.32 11.44
CA ASN A 103 10.25 -14.82 11.06
C ASN A 103 11.23 -14.91 12.23
N ASP A 104 11.07 -14.12 13.29
CA ASP A 104 11.85 -14.26 14.54
C ASP A 104 11.44 -15.52 15.32
N GLU A 105 10.19 -16.01 15.18
CA GLU A 105 9.72 -17.27 15.78
C GLU A 105 10.07 -18.53 14.94
N ARG A 106 10.87 -18.40 13.88
CA ARG A 106 11.27 -19.51 12.98
C ARG A 106 12.71 -19.93 13.21
#